data_AF-A0A0Q8RNH0-F1
#
_entry.id   AF-A0A0Q8RNH0-F1
#
_cell.length_a   1.000
_cell.length_b   1.000
_cell.length_c   1.000
_cell.angle_alpha   90.00
_cell.angle_beta   90.00
_cell.angle_gamma   90.00
#
_symmetry.space_group_name_H-M   'P 1'
#
loop_
_entity.id
_entity.type
_entity.pdbx_description
1 polymer ?
#
loop_
_entity_poly.entity_id
_entity_poly.type
_entity_poly.pdbx_seq_one_letter_code
_entity_poly.pdbx_strand_id
1 'polypeptide(L)' 'MGSAFLCAALGIMPTVRHADYLASWLEVLREDNRAIFRAASAASKAADWLLTRHREVREREVARGEGRQAA' A
#
# COMPACT_ATOMS: atom_id res chain seq x y z
N MET A 1 -8.25 -1.09 -0.13
CA MET A 1 -7.71 0.23 0.28
C MET A 1 -6.19 0.25 0.24
N GLY A 2 -5.46 -0.58 1.00
CA GLY A 2 -3.98 -0.54 1.02
C GLY A 2 -3.32 -0.74 -0.35
N SER A 3 -3.81 -1.70 -1.16
CA SER A 3 -3.36 -1.89 -2.54
C SER A 3 -3.55 -0.64 -3.41
N ALA A 4 -4.67 0.07 -3.26
CA ALA A 4 -4.93 1.31 -3.98
C ALA A 4 -3.95 2.43 -3.57
N PHE A 5 -3.61 2.53 -2.28
CA PHE A 5 -2.62 3.50 -1.80
C PHE A 5 -1.23 3.21 -2.37
N LEU A 6 -0.81 1.94 -2.39
CA LEU A 6 0.45 1.52 -3.02
C LEU A 6 0.44 1.79 -4.52
N CYS A 7 -0.66 1.48 -5.21
CA CYS A 7 -0.78 1.72 -6.64
C CYS A 7 -0.62 3.21 -6.97
N ALA A 8 -1.31 4.07 -6.21
CA ALA A 8 -1.17 5.52 -6.36
C ALA A 8 0.27 6.00 -6.10
N ALA A 9 0.90 5.52 -5.02
CA ALA A 9 2.26 5.92 -4.65
C ALA A 9 3.34 5.45 -5.65
N LEU A 10 3.11 4.31 -6.31
CA LEU A 10 4.06 3.69 -7.24
C LEU A 10 3.72 3.95 -8.72
N GLY A 11 2.66 4.70 -9.02
CA GLY A 11 2.20 4.94 -10.39
C GLY A 11 1.69 3.68 -11.11
N ILE A 12 1.22 2.68 -10.36
CA ILE A 12 0.70 1.43 -10.92
C ILE A 12 -0.78 1.59 -11.22
N MET A 13 -1.20 1.25 -12.43
CA MET A 13 -2.62 1.17 -12.77
C MET A 13 -3.22 -0.14 -12.26
N PRO A 14 -4.17 -0.13 -11.30
CA PRO A 14 -4.78 -1.36 -10.82
C PRO A 14 -5.64 -2.03 -11.91
N THR A 15 -5.45 -3.33 -12.09
CA THR A 15 -6.17 -4.15 -13.09
C THR A 15 -7.25 -5.04 -12.48
N VAL A 16 -7.14 -5.36 -11.19
CA VAL A 16 -8.06 -6.27 -10.49
C VAL A 16 -9.19 -5.50 -9.82
N ARG A 17 -10.43 -5.96 -10.05
CA ARG A 17 -11.64 -5.49 -9.34
C ARG A 17 -12.40 -6.70 -8.81
N HIS A 18 -12.52 -6.82 -7.50
CA HIS A 18 -13.40 -7.81 -6.86
C HIS A 18 -14.53 -7.05 -6.19
N ALA A 19 -15.74 -7.12 -6.73
CA ALA A 19 -16.89 -6.40 -6.17
C ALA A 19 -17.59 -7.20 -5.05
N ASP A 20 -17.23 -8.47 -4.87
CA ASP A 20 -17.93 -9.42 -4.00
C ASP A 20 -17.88 -9.02 -2.52
N TYR A 21 -16.88 -8.23 -2.11
CA TYR A 21 -16.79 -7.71 -0.74
C TYR A 21 -17.71 -6.51 -0.48
N LEU A 22 -18.36 -5.92 -1.49
CA LEU A 22 -19.15 -4.70 -1.30
C LEU A 22 -20.35 -4.95 -0.39
N ALA A 23 -21.03 -6.10 -0.54
CA ALA A 23 -22.16 -6.46 0.30
C ALA A 23 -21.76 -6.56 1.79
N SER A 24 -20.65 -7.24 2.09
CA SER A 24 -20.17 -7.35 3.47
C SER A 24 -19.74 -6.00 4.06
N TRP A 25 -19.12 -5.13 3.26
CA TRP A 25 -18.78 -3.77 3.70
C TRP A 25 -20.01 -2.89 3.92
N LEU A 26 -21.07 -3.04 3.12
CA LEU A 26 -22.31 -2.30 3.34
C LEU A 26 -22.94 -2.65 4.68
N GLU A 27 -22.98 -3.93 5.05
CA GLU A 27 -23.47 -4.36 6.37
C GLU A 27 -22.63 -3.77 7.50
N VAL A 28 -21.29 -3.86 7.41
CA VAL A 28 -20.38 -3.27 8.40
C VAL A 28 -20.59 -1.76 8.55
N LEU A 29 -20.82 -1.03 7.46
CA LEU A 29 -20.99 0.42 7.50
C LEU A 29 -22.37 0.86 8.01
N ARG A 30 -23.38 0.01 7.89
CA ARG A 30 -24.70 0.24 8.50
C ARG A 30 -24.63 0.14 10.01
N GLU A 31 -23.82 -0.80 10.53
CA GLU A 31 -23.61 -0.99 11.96
C GLU A 31 -22.63 0.04 12.55
N ASP A 32 -21.56 0.39 11.82
CA ASP A 32 -20.54 1.33 12.28
C ASP A 32 -20.00 2.18 11.12
N ASN A 33 -20.49 3.42 11.03
CA ASN A 33 -20.04 4.40 10.05
C ASN A 33 -18.57 4.83 10.22
N ARG A 34 -17.94 4.56 11.37
CA ARG A 34 -16.51 4.85 11.61
C ARG A 34 -15.60 3.71 11.18
N ALA A 35 -16.13 2.55 10.83
CA ALA A 35 -15.35 1.40 10.38
C ALA A 35 -14.47 1.74 9.17
N ILE A 36 -14.95 2.58 8.24
CA ILE A 36 -14.18 3.01 7.07
C ILE A 36 -12.91 3.77 7.45
N PHE A 37 -12.96 4.64 8.46
CA PHE A 37 -11.80 5.42 8.89
C PHE A 37 -10.75 4.56 9.58
N ARG A 38 -11.18 3.60 10.40
CA ARG A 38 -10.26 2.64 11.04
C ARG A 38 -9.58 1.76 10.01
N ALA A 39 -10.35 1.25 9.05
CA ALA A 39 -9.82 0.45 7.95
C ALA A 39 -8.86 1.25 7.05
N ALA A 40 -9.19 2.51 6.75
CA ALA A 40 -8.29 3.43 6.03
C ALA A 40 -7.00 3.68 6.83
N SER A 41 -7.10 3.95 8.14
CA SER A 41 -5.92 4.16 8.99
C SER A 41 -5.00 2.93 9.02
N ALA A 42 -5.56 1.73 9.15
CA ALA A 42 -4.78 0.48 9.08
C ALA A 42 -4.13 0.29 7.70
N ALA A 43 -4.86 0.58 6.63
CA ALA A 43 -4.36 0.50 5.26
C ALA A 43 -3.22 1.49 5.01
N SER A 44 -3.31 2.73 5.51
CA SER A 44 -2.24 3.73 5.42
C SER A 44 -0.98 3.24 6.11
N LYS A 45 -1.08 2.78 7.37
CA LYS A 45 0.09 2.26 8.13
C LYS A 45 0.78 1.11 7.40
N ALA A 46 0.01 0.18 6.83
CA ALA A 46 0.56 -0.94 6.07
C ALA A 46 1.27 -0.46 4.78
N ALA A 47 0.66 0.50 4.06
CA ALA A 47 1.27 1.06 2.86
C ALA A 47 2.57 1.82 3.17
N ASP A 48 2.56 2.67 4.21
CA ASP A 48 3.74 3.42 4.64
C ASP A 48 4.90 2.49 5.03
N TRP A 49 4.59 1.41 5.74
CA TRP A 49 5.58 0.41 6.12
C TRP A 49 6.22 -0.24 4.88
N LEU A 50 5.41 -0.65 3.90
CA LEU A 50 5.90 -1.25 2.66
C LEU A 50 6.72 -0.26 1.83
N LEU A 51 6.27 0.99 1.70
CA LEU A 51 6.97 2.02 0.93
C LEU A 51 8.31 2.40 1.54
N THR A 52 8.38 2.46 2.88
CA THR A 52 9.64 2.69 3.61
C THR A 52 10.65 1.60 3.29
N ARG A 53 10.23 0.33 3.40
CA ARG A 53 11.10 -0.82 3.10
C ARG A 53 11.52 -0.88 1.64
N HIS A 54 10.59 -0.57 0.72
CA HIS A 54 10.90 -0.49 -0.70
C HIS A 54 12.02 0.54 -0.96
N ARG A 55 11.93 1.73 -0.35
CA ARG A 55 12.96 2.77 -0.46
C ARG A 55 14.31 2.32 0.11
N GLU A 56 14.32 1.76 1.32
CA GLU A 56 15.54 1.26 1.97
C GLU A 56 16.26 0.21 1.11
N VAL A 57 15.51 -0.71 0.47
CA VAL A 57 16.08 -1.72 -0.42
C VAL A 57 16.71 -1.04 -1.64
N ARG A 58 16.01 -0.09 -2.27
CA ARG A 58 16.52 0.63 -3.45
C ARG A 58 17.81 1.41 -3.16
N GLU A 59 17.87 2.09 -2.03
CA GLU A 59 19.09 2.83 -1.61
C GLU A 59 20.27 1.89 -1.39
N ARG A 60 20.04 0.73 -0.75
CA ARG A 60 21.07 -0.30 -0.56
C ARG A 60 21.56 -0.92 -1.87
N GLU A 61 20.70 -1.01 -2.88
CA GLU A 61 21.07 -1.49 -4.22
C GLU A 61 21.95 -0.48 -4.94
N VAL A 62 21.60 0.81 -4.89
CA VAL A 62 22.39 1.90 -5.49
C VAL A 62 23.79 1.94 -4.87
N ALA A 63 23.89 1.95 -3.54
CA ALA A 63 25.17 1.96 -2.85
C ALA A 63 26.05 0.74 -3.19
N ARG A 64 25.43 -0.45 -3.38
CA ARG A 64 26.15 -1.65 -3.82
C ARG A 64 26.61 -1.58 -5.29
N GLY A 65 25.89 -0.87 -6.14
CA GLY A 65 26.26 -0.62 -7.53
C GLY A 65 27.44 0.33 -7.65
N GLU A 66 27.42 1.43 -6.90
CA GLU A 66 28.49 2.44 -6.87
C GLU A 66 29.81 1.86 -6.33
N GLY A 67 29.74 1.05 -5.26
CA GLY A 67 30.92 0.38 -4.70
C GLY A 67 31.58 -0.63 -5.64
N ARG A 68 30.86 -1.16 -6.65
CA ARG A 68 31.42 -2.04 -7.69
C ARG A 68 32.02 -1.28 -8.88
N GLN A 69 31.68 -0.01 -9.08
CA GLN A 69 32.23 0.82 -10.16
C GLN A 69 33.53 1.53 -9.73
N ALA A 70 33.76 1.65 -8.43
CA ALA A 70 34.94 2.31 -7.85
C ALA A 70 36.09 1.34 -7.49
N ALA A 71 35.93 0.04 -7.72
CA ALA A 71 36.92 -1.02 -7.46
C ALA A 71 37.35 -1.68 -8.78
#